data_AF-A0A1F7R2G6-F1
#
_entry.id   AF-A0A1F7R2G6-F1
#
_cell.length_a   1.000
_cell.length_b   1.000
_cell.length_c   1.000
_cell.angle_alpha   90.00
_cell.angle_beta   90.00
_cell.angle_gamma   90.00
#
_symmetry.space_group_name_H-M   'P 1'
#
loop_
_entity.id
_entity.type
_entity.pdbx_description
1 polymer ?
#
loop_
_entity_poly.entity_id
_entity_poly.type
_entity_poly.pdbx_seq_one_letter_code
_entity_poly.pdbx_strand_id
1 'polypeptide(L)'
;MVVFTDITQQKMSEIPKSVTEVKLRGGLIREKALGTVGLKAAEPTEPTMALRGTTIREQGIKERLAYLESIQKLAEKLGWGRLLSGENPEVSSGGVRLDEKAIIRSAGAELDKSVISFAAVKTGVDYKDLRSKYPTKRFKFYHSFKDKQLGEDYMTEVVRQAIKQGLSLELKSFDHDYDGMNVYTHHHQQMEAIIREIYPRYEVAFYDAEHFLQGGIDGVNPRHIGWAQEPIAAAGQRSHSGRMGIIGESIDVNGLNPEAYLGGCKGAGVRPDRPWLLTDDYERQLQQRVAEIAKG
;
A
#
# COMPACT_ATOMS: atom_id res chain seq x y z
N MET A 1 -54.61 -52.26 -5.36
CA MET A 1 -55.74 -52.26 -4.41
C MET A 1 -55.32 -53.03 -3.17
N VAL A 2 -54.80 -52.35 -2.15
CA VAL A 2 -54.95 -52.66 -0.72
C VAL A 2 -54.80 -51.31 -0.01
N VAL A 3 -55.76 -51.00 0.86
CA VAL A 3 -55.86 -49.83 1.74
C VAL A 3 -55.78 -50.35 3.19
N PHE A 4 -55.53 -49.44 4.13
CA PHE A 4 -55.77 -49.47 5.59
C PHE A 4 -54.52 -49.71 6.45
N THR A 5 -53.92 -48.64 7.02
CA THR A 5 -54.19 -47.93 8.32
C THR A 5 -53.43 -48.57 9.49
N ASP A 6 -53.02 -47.93 10.57
CA ASP A 6 -52.72 -46.55 11.00
C ASP A 6 -52.30 -46.69 12.49
N ILE A 7 -51.65 -45.65 13.07
CA ILE A 7 -51.52 -45.39 14.53
C ILE A 7 -50.46 -46.26 15.27
N THR A 8 -49.40 -45.73 15.90
CA THR A 8 -49.50 -44.94 17.16
C THR A 8 -48.21 -44.14 17.47
N GLN A 9 -48.43 -43.07 18.23
CA GLN A 9 -47.58 -41.93 18.60
C GLN A 9 -46.40 -42.19 19.57
N GLN A 10 -45.51 -41.19 19.58
CA GLN A 10 -44.74 -40.65 20.71
C GLN A 10 -43.47 -41.38 21.19
N LYS A 11 -42.30 -40.80 20.88
CA LYS A 11 -41.59 -39.87 21.79
C LYS A 11 -40.40 -39.21 21.10
N MET A 12 -40.24 -37.92 21.37
CA MET A 12 -39.08 -37.12 21.02
C MET A 12 -37.83 -37.65 21.73
N SER A 13 -36.75 -37.86 20.98
CA SER A 13 -35.38 -37.74 21.50
C SER A 13 -34.43 -37.37 20.35
N GLU A 14 -33.98 -36.12 20.39
CA GLU A 14 -32.63 -35.65 20.04
C GLU A 14 -31.94 -36.26 18.82
N ILE A 15 -31.92 -35.46 17.73
CA ILE A 15 -31.03 -35.67 16.58
C ILE A 15 -29.68 -35.02 16.91
N PRO A 16 -28.56 -35.77 16.98
CA PRO A 16 -27.24 -35.17 16.94
C PRO A 16 -26.91 -34.85 15.47
N LYS A 17 -27.01 -33.57 15.08
CA LYS A 17 -26.43 -33.08 13.82
C LYS A 17 -25.05 -32.52 14.11
N SER A 18 -24.02 -33.35 13.98
CA SER A 18 -22.65 -32.90 13.76
C SER A 18 -22.22 -33.26 12.33
N VAL A 19 -21.16 -32.59 11.87
CA VAL A 19 -20.58 -32.58 10.51
C VAL A 19 -21.21 -31.54 9.57
N THR A 20 -20.88 -30.27 9.82
CA THR A 20 -20.84 -29.25 8.76
C THR A 20 -19.41 -29.18 8.23
N GLU A 21 -19.27 -29.39 6.93
CA GLU A 21 -18.04 -29.32 6.16
C GLU A 21 -17.32 -27.97 6.31
N VAL A 22 -15.99 -28.09 6.42
CA VAL A 22 -15.02 -27.00 6.51
C VAL A 22 -14.80 -26.41 5.12
N LYS A 23 -15.32 -25.21 4.88
CA LYS A 23 -14.82 -24.29 3.84
C LYS A 23 -13.93 -23.25 4.49
N LEU A 24 -12.62 -23.45 4.41
CA LEU A 24 -11.61 -22.47 4.78
C LEU A 24 -11.67 -21.29 3.80
N ARG A 25 -12.28 -20.18 4.25
CA ARG A 25 -11.98 -18.83 3.76
C ARG A 25 -11.49 -18.02 4.94
N GLY A 26 -10.20 -17.68 4.92
CA GLY A 26 -9.48 -16.95 5.96
C GLY A 26 -9.91 -15.49 6.05
N GLY A 27 -11.07 -15.27 6.67
CA GLY A 27 -11.50 -13.98 7.19
C GLY A 27 -12.07 -14.20 8.59
N LEU A 28 -11.73 -13.31 9.52
CA LEU A 28 -12.15 -13.26 10.92
C LEU A 28 -11.39 -14.18 11.91
N ILE A 29 -10.20 -13.74 12.32
CA ILE A 29 -9.86 -13.79 13.74
C ILE A 29 -10.35 -12.47 14.36
N ARG A 30 -11.67 -12.38 14.58
CA ARG A 30 -12.28 -11.46 15.55
C ARG A 30 -12.80 -12.29 16.71
N GLU A 31 -12.22 -12.03 17.88
CA GLU A 31 -12.86 -12.09 19.20
C GLU A 31 -13.94 -13.17 19.36
N LYS A 32 -13.52 -14.40 19.70
CA LYS A 32 -14.40 -15.35 20.40
C LYS A 32 -13.59 -16.41 21.14
N ALA A 33 -12.80 -15.95 22.10
CA ALA A 33 -12.31 -16.78 23.19
C ALA A 33 -12.25 -15.90 24.45
N LEU A 34 -13.38 -15.80 25.15
CA LEU A 34 -13.46 -15.55 26.59
C LEU A 34 -14.92 -15.79 27.01
N GLY A 35 -15.17 -17.03 27.42
CA GLY A 35 -16.38 -17.37 28.14
C GLY A 35 -16.41 -16.64 29.48
N THR A 36 -17.58 -16.12 29.80
CA THR A 36 -18.05 -15.52 31.05
C THR A 36 -17.34 -16.03 32.32
N VAL A 37 -16.43 -15.20 32.83
CA VAL A 37 -16.27 -14.95 34.27
C VAL A 37 -16.39 -13.44 34.44
N GLY A 38 -17.31 -13.00 35.30
CA GLY A 38 -17.66 -11.59 35.50
C GLY A 38 -16.54 -10.74 36.09
N LEU A 39 -15.53 -10.42 35.29
CA LEU A 39 -14.59 -9.33 35.52
C LEU A 39 -14.95 -8.23 34.52
N LYS A 40 -15.32 -7.05 35.03
CA LYS A 40 -15.33 -5.83 34.23
C LYS A 40 -13.98 -5.77 33.53
N ALA A 41 -13.95 -5.92 32.21
CA ALA A 41 -12.74 -5.71 31.43
C ALA A 41 -12.29 -4.28 31.73
N ALA A 42 -11.22 -4.16 32.52
CA ALA A 42 -10.62 -2.87 32.79
C ALA A 42 -10.25 -2.26 31.43
N GLU A 43 -10.63 -1.00 31.22
CA GLU A 43 -10.17 -0.26 30.06
C GLU A 43 -8.64 -0.38 29.99
N PRO A 44 -8.07 -0.71 28.82
CA PRO A 44 -6.63 -0.90 28.71
C PRO A 44 -5.92 0.38 29.14
N THR A 45 -5.14 0.28 30.20
CA THR A 45 -4.33 1.38 30.71
C THR A 45 -3.27 1.77 29.67
N GLU A 46 -2.82 3.03 29.67
CA GLU A 46 -1.76 3.51 28.75
C GLU A 46 -0.52 2.59 28.68
N PRO A 47 -0.01 2.00 29.80
CA PRO A 47 1.08 1.03 29.74
C PRO A 47 0.75 -0.22 28.91
N THR A 48 -0.49 -0.70 28.98
CA THR A 48 -0.97 -1.85 28.22
C THR A 48 -1.07 -1.53 26.73
N MET A 49 -1.47 -0.31 26.39
CA MET A 49 -1.47 0.17 25.00
C MET A 49 -0.05 0.35 24.44
N ALA A 50 0.87 0.87 25.24
CA ALA A 50 2.28 1.05 24.86
C ALA A 50 2.99 -0.30 24.62
N LEU A 51 2.70 -1.30 25.44
CA LEU A 51 3.22 -2.67 25.26
C LEU A 51 2.66 -3.30 23.98
N ARG A 52 1.35 -3.20 23.72
CA ARG A 52 0.72 -3.69 22.47
C ARG A 52 1.32 -3.01 21.24
N GLY A 53 1.52 -1.69 21.28
CA GLY A 53 2.14 -0.94 20.18
C GLY A 53 3.58 -1.36 19.92
N THR A 54 4.34 -1.70 20.96
CA THR A 54 5.72 -2.21 20.83
C THR A 54 5.75 -3.60 20.23
N THR A 55 4.90 -4.52 20.70
CA THR A 55 4.79 -5.88 20.12
C THR A 55 4.39 -5.85 18.65
N ILE A 56 3.44 -4.99 18.26
CA ILE A 56 3.02 -4.83 16.86
C ILE A 56 4.19 -4.35 15.99
N ARG A 57 5.00 -3.40 16.49
CA ARG A 57 6.17 -2.89 15.78
C ARG A 57 7.24 -3.97 15.60
N GLU A 58 7.56 -4.70 16.66
CA GLU A 58 8.53 -5.81 16.61
C GLU A 58 8.10 -6.91 15.62
N GLN A 59 6.82 -7.26 15.63
CA GLN A 59 6.26 -8.21 14.68
C GLN A 59 6.37 -7.70 13.24
N GLY A 60 6.05 -6.43 12.98
CA GLY A 60 6.22 -5.81 11.66
C GLY A 60 7.67 -5.86 11.17
N ILE A 61 8.64 -5.60 12.04
CA ILE A 61 10.07 -5.70 11.71
C ILE A 61 10.45 -7.13 11.33
N LYS A 62 10.03 -8.12 12.13
CA LYS A 62 10.29 -9.54 11.84
C LYS A 62 9.71 -9.96 10.49
N GLU A 63 8.51 -9.51 10.15
CA GLU A 63 7.90 -9.81 8.85
C GLU A 63 8.65 -9.17 7.68
N ARG A 64 9.23 -7.97 7.87
CA ARG A 64 10.06 -7.34 6.83
C ARG A 64 11.38 -8.08 6.65
N LEU A 65 12.02 -8.52 7.72
CA LEU A 65 13.22 -9.35 7.64
C LEU A 65 12.93 -10.70 6.96
N ALA A 66 11.85 -11.38 7.35
CA ALA A 66 11.44 -12.63 6.70
C ALA A 66 11.12 -12.44 5.21
N TYR A 67 10.51 -11.31 4.83
CA TYR A 67 10.32 -10.95 3.44
C TYR A 67 11.66 -10.79 2.69
N LEU A 68 12.60 -10.03 3.26
CA LEU A 68 13.93 -9.86 2.68
C LEU A 68 14.63 -11.23 2.53
N GLU A 69 14.62 -12.07 3.55
CA GLU A 69 15.16 -13.44 3.48
C GLU A 69 14.53 -14.24 2.32
N SER A 70 13.22 -14.11 2.10
CA SER A 70 12.52 -14.81 1.01
C SER A 70 12.95 -14.39 -0.40
N ILE A 71 13.46 -13.16 -0.55
CA ILE A 71 13.94 -12.61 -1.82
C ILE A 71 15.47 -12.56 -1.93
N GLN A 72 16.21 -13.11 -0.97
CA GLN A 72 17.68 -13.05 -0.91
C GLN A 72 18.37 -13.52 -2.21
N LYS A 73 17.83 -14.54 -2.87
CA LYS A 73 18.36 -15.04 -4.15
C LYS A 73 18.31 -14.01 -5.29
N LEU A 74 17.37 -13.07 -5.24
CA LEU A 74 17.32 -11.95 -6.19
C LEU A 74 18.43 -10.95 -5.88
N ALA A 75 18.69 -10.70 -4.59
CA ALA A 75 19.72 -9.78 -4.15
C ALA A 75 21.13 -10.30 -4.42
N GLU A 76 21.38 -11.61 -4.33
CA GLU A 76 22.68 -12.24 -4.64
C GLU A 76 23.19 -11.91 -6.06
N LYS A 77 22.28 -11.63 -7.01
CA LYS A 77 22.64 -11.28 -8.39
C LYS A 77 22.93 -9.79 -8.59
N LEU A 78 22.25 -8.92 -7.84
CA LEU A 78 22.17 -7.48 -8.14
C LEU A 78 22.77 -6.58 -7.07
N GLY A 79 22.93 -7.09 -5.84
CA GLY A 79 23.07 -6.30 -4.64
C GLY A 79 21.71 -5.81 -4.12
N TRP A 80 21.58 -5.72 -2.80
CA TRP A 80 20.39 -5.23 -2.11
C TRP A 80 20.06 -3.78 -2.46
N GLY A 81 21.06 -2.90 -2.54
CA GLY A 81 20.85 -1.49 -2.86
C GLY A 81 20.14 -1.31 -4.20
N ARG A 82 20.62 -2.01 -5.24
CA ARG A 82 20.04 -1.99 -6.58
C ARG A 82 18.70 -2.70 -6.66
N LEU A 83 18.56 -3.85 -6.00
CA LEU A 83 17.29 -4.58 -5.97
C LEU A 83 16.18 -3.75 -5.33
N LEU A 84 16.42 -3.18 -4.15
CA LEU A 84 15.40 -2.47 -3.37
C LEU A 84 15.13 -1.07 -3.92
N SER A 85 16.10 -0.41 -4.56
CA SER A 85 15.82 0.81 -5.33
C SER A 85 14.97 0.53 -6.59
N GLY A 86 14.95 -0.73 -7.01
CA GLY A 86 14.31 -1.21 -8.22
C GLY A 86 15.10 -0.86 -9.50
N GLU A 87 16.37 -0.52 -9.36
CA GLU A 87 17.33 -0.45 -10.47
C GLU A 87 17.73 -1.86 -10.93
N ASN A 88 16.79 -2.55 -11.60
CA ASN A 88 16.99 -3.90 -12.09
C ASN A 88 17.03 -3.93 -13.64
N PRO A 89 18.21 -3.93 -14.26
CA PRO A 89 18.32 -3.92 -15.72
C PRO A 89 17.95 -5.28 -16.38
N GLU A 90 17.87 -6.36 -15.61
CA GLU A 90 17.60 -7.72 -16.13
C GLU A 90 16.13 -8.13 -16.00
N VAL A 91 15.34 -7.42 -15.19
CA VAL A 91 13.89 -7.63 -15.12
C VAL A 91 13.25 -6.76 -16.19
N SER A 92 13.36 -7.17 -17.45
CA SER A 92 12.36 -6.79 -18.45
C SER A 92 11.04 -7.41 -17.99
N SER A 93 10.22 -6.61 -17.34
CA SER A 93 8.88 -7.01 -16.99
C SER A 93 7.97 -6.79 -18.19
N GLY A 94 6.85 -7.50 -18.23
CA GLY A 94 5.79 -7.21 -19.20
C GLY A 94 5.07 -5.87 -18.95
N GLY A 95 5.72 -4.91 -18.29
CA GLY A 95 5.19 -3.60 -17.96
C GLY A 95 4.81 -2.81 -19.20
N VAL A 96 3.62 -2.20 -19.18
CA VAL A 96 3.16 -1.33 -20.27
C VAL A 96 3.08 0.12 -19.80
N ARG A 97 3.60 1.01 -20.65
CA ARG A 97 3.46 2.45 -20.47
C ARG A 97 2.07 2.89 -20.88
N LEU A 98 1.36 3.56 -19.97
CA LEU A 98 0.05 4.15 -20.25
C LEU A 98 0.17 5.64 -20.62
N ASP A 99 -0.77 6.16 -21.41
CA ASP A 99 -0.82 7.59 -21.79
C ASP A 99 -1.63 8.41 -20.78
N GLU A 100 -0.95 9.19 -19.95
CA GLU A 100 -1.58 10.01 -18.91
C GLU A 100 -2.61 10.98 -19.48
N LYS A 101 -2.31 11.59 -20.64
CA LYS A 101 -3.15 12.63 -21.22
C LYS A 101 -4.41 12.03 -21.85
N ALA A 102 -4.29 10.87 -22.47
CA ALA A 102 -5.43 10.13 -23.01
C ALA A 102 -6.36 9.70 -21.88
N ILE A 103 -5.83 9.12 -20.81
CA ILE A 103 -6.59 8.71 -19.61
C ILE A 103 -7.41 9.87 -19.04
N ILE A 104 -6.76 11.02 -18.82
CA ILE A 104 -7.39 12.22 -18.25
C ILE A 104 -8.52 12.73 -19.15
N ARG A 105 -8.29 12.76 -20.47
CA ARG A 105 -9.31 13.16 -21.45
C ARG A 105 -10.50 12.19 -21.47
N SER A 106 -10.24 10.89 -21.47
CA SER A 106 -11.28 9.84 -21.44
C SER A 106 -12.09 9.84 -20.13
N ALA A 107 -11.52 10.36 -19.05
CA ALA A 107 -12.24 10.61 -17.81
C ALA A 107 -13.15 11.84 -17.86
N GLY A 108 -13.10 12.64 -18.93
CA GLY A 108 -13.83 13.91 -19.06
C GLY A 108 -13.17 15.06 -18.30
N ALA A 109 -11.85 15.01 -18.10
CA ALA A 109 -11.11 15.94 -17.28
C ALA A 109 -10.08 16.75 -18.07
N GLU A 110 -9.58 17.81 -17.45
CA GLU A 110 -8.52 18.65 -17.99
C GLU A 110 -7.23 18.50 -17.17
N LEU A 111 -6.10 18.80 -17.80
CA LEU A 111 -4.84 19.01 -17.10
C LEU A 111 -4.86 20.36 -16.36
N ASP A 112 -4.40 20.37 -15.12
CA ASP A 112 -4.12 21.61 -14.40
C ASP A 112 -2.77 22.18 -14.83
N LYS A 113 -2.81 23.09 -15.80
CA LYS A 113 -1.61 23.75 -16.35
C LYS A 113 -0.94 24.72 -15.36
N SER A 114 -1.58 25.05 -14.24
CA SER A 114 -0.98 25.91 -13.21
C SER A 114 0.04 25.18 -12.34
N VAL A 115 0.04 23.85 -12.39
CA VAL A 115 0.93 22.98 -11.64
C VAL A 115 2.08 22.54 -12.55
N ILE A 116 3.27 23.08 -12.31
CA ILE A 116 4.51 22.62 -12.97
C ILE A 116 4.94 21.33 -12.27
N SER A 117 4.37 20.20 -12.71
CA SER A 117 4.66 18.88 -12.15
C SER A 117 4.32 17.77 -13.15
N PHE A 118 3.98 16.58 -12.65
CA PHE A 118 3.45 15.49 -13.46
C PHE A 118 2.08 15.86 -14.04
N ALA A 119 1.41 14.94 -14.73
CA ALA A 119 0.10 15.21 -15.34
C ALA A 119 -0.97 15.41 -14.24
N ALA A 120 -1.02 16.63 -13.68
CA ALA A 120 -1.95 17.03 -12.64
C ALA A 120 -3.35 17.17 -13.23
N VAL A 121 -4.32 16.56 -12.57
CA VAL A 121 -5.73 16.59 -12.98
C VAL A 121 -6.40 17.79 -12.35
N LYS A 122 -7.13 18.57 -13.16
CA LYS A 122 -7.92 19.71 -12.68
C LYS A 122 -9.17 19.20 -11.96
N THR A 123 -9.07 19.07 -10.64
CA THR A 123 -10.16 18.61 -9.76
C THR A 123 -10.79 19.73 -8.93
N GLY A 124 -10.31 20.97 -9.06
CA GLY A 124 -10.73 22.13 -8.26
C GLY A 124 -9.93 22.31 -6.95
N VAL A 125 -9.02 21.40 -6.66
CA VAL A 125 -8.11 21.48 -5.50
C VAL A 125 -6.97 22.45 -5.76
N ASP A 126 -6.59 23.22 -4.74
CA ASP A 126 -5.37 24.04 -4.76
C ASP A 126 -4.14 23.19 -4.41
N TYR A 127 -3.44 22.71 -5.44
CA TYR A 127 -2.21 21.94 -5.27
C TYR A 127 -1.10 22.73 -4.57
N LYS A 128 -1.02 24.05 -4.75
CA LYS A 128 0.04 24.87 -4.14
C LYS A 128 -0.20 24.96 -2.64
N ASP A 129 -1.43 25.21 -2.23
CA ASP A 129 -1.84 25.23 -0.82
C ASP A 129 -1.57 23.89 -0.14
N LEU A 130 -1.98 22.77 -0.77
CA LEU A 130 -1.71 21.42 -0.23
C LEU A 130 -0.22 21.15 -0.05
N ARG A 131 0.61 21.47 -1.06
CA ARG A 131 2.06 21.26 -0.99
C ARG A 131 2.71 22.11 0.10
N SER A 132 2.20 23.33 0.32
CA SER A 132 2.69 24.22 1.37
C SER A 132 2.29 23.74 2.77
N LYS A 133 1.01 23.37 2.97
CA LYS A 133 0.50 22.93 4.28
C LYS A 133 0.95 21.52 4.66
N TYR A 134 1.08 20.63 3.68
CA TYR A 134 1.29 19.20 3.89
C TYR A 134 2.43 18.62 3.04
N PRO A 135 3.64 19.22 3.07
CA PRO A 135 4.74 18.87 2.16
C PRO A 135 5.22 17.42 2.28
N THR A 136 5.00 16.79 3.43
CA THR A 136 5.39 15.40 3.72
C THR A 136 4.25 14.40 3.57
N LYS A 137 2.98 14.85 3.44
CA LYS A 137 1.80 13.98 3.40
C LYS A 137 1.25 13.81 1.97
N ARG A 138 2.15 13.74 1.00
CA ARG A 138 1.83 13.25 -0.34
C ARG A 138 2.13 11.76 -0.40
N PHE A 139 1.31 11.02 -1.10
CA PHE A 139 1.37 9.57 -1.23
C PHE A 139 1.43 9.20 -2.71
N LYS A 140 2.14 8.12 -3.00
CA LYS A 140 2.33 7.55 -4.32
C LYS A 140 1.76 6.14 -4.31
N PHE A 141 0.93 5.81 -5.30
CA PHE A 141 0.45 4.47 -5.58
C PHE A 141 1.09 3.96 -6.87
N TYR A 142 1.57 2.73 -6.81
CA TYR A 142 2.35 2.04 -7.83
C TYR A 142 1.46 1.02 -8.50
N HIS A 143 1.45 0.95 -9.83
CA HIS A 143 0.64 -0.01 -10.57
C HIS A 143 1.48 -0.75 -11.61
N SER A 144 1.48 -2.08 -11.54
CA SER A 144 2.19 -2.99 -12.44
C SER A 144 1.27 -3.50 -13.56
N PHE A 145 0.97 -2.65 -14.54
CA PHE A 145 0.12 -3.01 -15.68
C PHE A 145 0.86 -3.87 -16.71
N LYS A 146 0.18 -4.88 -17.25
CA LYS A 146 0.61 -5.66 -18.44
C LYS A 146 -0.29 -5.46 -19.66
N ASP A 147 -1.53 -5.04 -19.45
CA ASP A 147 -2.48 -4.77 -20.52
C ASP A 147 -2.72 -3.26 -20.62
N LYS A 148 -2.37 -2.67 -21.76
CA LYS A 148 -2.43 -1.23 -21.95
C LYS A 148 -3.88 -0.74 -21.97
N GLN A 149 -4.76 -1.42 -22.70
CA GLN A 149 -6.15 -0.98 -22.87
C GLN A 149 -6.90 -1.08 -21.55
N LEU A 150 -6.82 -2.23 -20.88
CA LEU A 150 -7.47 -2.41 -19.59
C LEU A 150 -6.85 -1.53 -18.49
N GLY A 151 -5.55 -1.27 -18.56
CA GLY A 151 -4.87 -0.34 -17.67
C GLY A 151 -5.36 1.10 -17.86
N GLU A 152 -5.51 1.56 -19.09
CA GLU A 152 -6.08 2.88 -19.40
C GLU A 152 -7.54 2.99 -18.94
N ASP A 153 -8.37 1.97 -19.16
CA ASP A 153 -9.76 1.93 -18.71
C ASP A 153 -9.86 1.99 -17.17
N TYR A 154 -9.08 1.17 -16.46
CA TYR A 154 -8.96 1.20 -15.00
C TYR A 154 -8.58 2.60 -14.51
N MET A 155 -7.53 3.19 -15.09
CA MET A 155 -7.03 4.50 -14.68
C MET A 155 -8.03 5.61 -14.99
N THR A 156 -8.78 5.51 -16.08
CA THR A 156 -9.86 6.44 -16.41
C THR A 156 -10.98 6.38 -15.36
N GLU A 157 -11.37 5.19 -14.87
CA GLU A 157 -12.34 5.08 -13.77
C GLU A 157 -11.81 5.69 -12.46
N VAL A 158 -10.54 5.43 -12.11
CA VAL A 158 -9.89 6.00 -10.91
C VAL A 158 -9.92 7.53 -10.98
N VAL A 159 -9.52 8.11 -12.11
CA VAL A 159 -9.53 9.56 -12.34
C VAL A 159 -10.94 10.12 -12.20
N ARG A 160 -11.95 9.46 -12.81
CA ARG A 160 -13.35 9.90 -12.75
C ARG A 160 -13.89 9.93 -11.32
N GLN A 161 -13.59 8.91 -10.51
CA GLN A 161 -13.99 8.88 -9.10
C GLN A 161 -13.25 9.93 -8.26
N ALA A 162 -11.96 10.13 -8.50
CA ALA A 162 -11.18 11.14 -7.80
C ALA A 162 -11.69 12.56 -8.06
N ILE A 163 -12.08 12.87 -9.32
CA ILE A 163 -12.71 14.14 -9.69
C ILE A 163 -14.04 14.31 -8.97
N LYS A 164 -14.90 13.28 -8.98
CA LYS A 164 -16.20 13.31 -8.30
C LYS A 164 -16.08 13.62 -6.81
N GLN A 165 -15.00 13.17 -6.18
CA GLN A 165 -14.71 13.39 -4.76
C GLN A 165 -13.85 14.64 -4.50
N GLY A 166 -13.43 15.38 -5.53
CA GLY A 166 -12.59 16.57 -5.39
C GLY A 166 -11.21 16.27 -4.81
N LEU A 167 -10.60 15.13 -5.15
CA LEU A 167 -9.29 14.74 -4.62
C LEU A 167 -8.16 15.36 -5.45
N SER A 168 -7.02 15.65 -4.81
CA SER A 168 -5.78 15.93 -5.55
C SER A 168 -5.34 14.68 -6.31
N LEU A 169 -4.93 14.81 -7.57
CA LEU A 169 -4.49 13.70 -8.39
C LEU A 169 -3.44 14.16 -9.42
N GLU A 170 -2.26 13.55 -9.37
CA GLU A 170 -1.24 13.71 -10.41
C GLU A 170 -0.86 12.33 -10.94
N LEU A 171 -0.80 12.19 -12.26
CA LEU A 171 -0.41 10.95 -12.92
C LEU A 171 1.01 11.06 -13.47
N LYS A 172 1.78 9.98 -13.33
CA LYS A 172 3.09 9.86 -13.96
C LYS A 172 3.31 8.44 -14.47
N SER A 173 3.47 8.31 -15.77
CA SER A 173 3.96 7.12 -16.41
C SER A 173 5.49 7.08 -16.26
N PHE A 174 6.04 5.93 -15.90
CA PHE A 174 7.48 5.72 -15.90
C PHE A 174 7.85 4.65 -16.92
N ASP A 175 9.09 4.70 -17.38
CA ASP A 175 9.68 3.66 -18.21
C ASP A 175 10.31 2.54 -17.35
N HIS A 176 9.83 2.37 -16.11
CA HIS A 176 10.27 1.28 -15.24
C HIS A 176 9.23 0.17 -15.24
N ASP A 177 9.77 -1.02 -15.22
CA ASP A 177 9.08 -2.28 -15.34
C ASP A 177 7.86 -2.45 -14.41
N TYR A 178 7.99 -2.12 -13.12
CA TYR A 178 6.97 -2.32 -12.08
C TYR A 178 6.15 -1.06 -11.73
N ASP A 179 6.35 0.05 -12.47
CA ASP A 179 5.78 1.39 -12.22
C ASP A 179 5.08 1.97 -13.46
N GLY A 180 4.37 1.14 -14.24
CA GLY A 180 3.77 1.53 -15.53
C GLY A 180 2.87 2.76 -15.45
N MET A 181 2.18 2.98 -14.32
CA MET A 181 1.57 4.26 -13.98
C MET A 181 1.57 4.49 -12.47
N ASN A 182 1.99 5.68 -12.08
CA ASN A 182 1.98 6.14 -10.70
C ASN A 182 0.92 7.22 -10.46
N VAL A 183 0.22 7.09 -9.35
CA VAL A 183 -0.79 8.04 -8.88
C VAL A 183 -0.25 8.77 -7.65
N TYR A 184 -0.25 10.09 -7.69
CA TYR A 184 0.14 10.94 -6.57
C TYR A 184 -1.08 11.68 -6.01
N THR A 185 -1.21 11.70 -4.68
CA THR A 185 -2.32 12.39 -3.99
C THR A 185 -1.94 12.77 -2.56
N HIS A 186 -2.61 13.77 -1.99
CA HIS A 186 -2.62 14.05 -0.55
C HIS A 186 -3.79 13.35 0.18
N HIS A 187 -4.68 12.67 -0.56
CA HIS A 187 -5.90 12.05 -0.05
C HIS A 187 -5.77 10.52 -0.03
N HIS A 188 -4.83 10.02 0.79
CA HIS A 188 -4.45 8.61 0.81
C HIS A 188 -5.62 7.64 1.01
N GLN A 189 -6.41 7.83 2.07
CA GLN A 189 -7.49 6.91 2.45
C GLN A 189 -8.61 6.89 1.41
N GLN A 190 -8.94 8.04 0.83
CA GLN A 190 -9.96 8.16 -0.21
C GLN A 190 -9.49 7.49 -1.51
N MET A 191 -8.22 7.66 -1.88
CA MET A 191 -7.64 7.01 -3.05
C MET A 191 -7.56 5.49 -2.87
N GLU A 192 -7.15 5.00 -1.69
CA GLU A 192 -7.20 3.56 -1.37
C GLU A 192 -8.62 2.99 -1.52
N ALA A 193 -9.64 3.73 -1.06
CA ALA A 193 -11.04 3.30 -1.19
C ALA A 193 -11.47 3.21 -2.66
N ILE A 194 -11.12 4.21 -3.48
CA ILE A 194 -11.38 4.21 -4.92
C ILE A 194 -10.71 3.00 -5.59
N ILE A 195 -9.42 2.78 -5.33
CA ILE A 195 -8.65 1.67 -5.90
C ILE A 195 -9.28 0.33 -5.51
N ARG A 196 -9.60 0.14 -4.22
CA ARG A 196 -10.22 -1.10 -3.72
C ARG A 196 -11.56 -1.39 -4.37
N GLU A 197 -12.36 -0.36 -4.64
CA GLU A 197 -13.66 -0.51 -5.30
C GLU A 197 -13.52 -0.91 -6.78
N ILE A 198 -12.55 -0.35 -7.48
CA ILE A 198 -12.39 -0.51 -8.93
C ILE A 198 -11.61 -1.78 -9.27
N TYR A 199 -10.54 -2.08 -8.52
CA TYR A 199 -9.57 -3.13 -8.81
C TYR A 199 -10.16 -4.51 -9.17
N PRO A 200 -11.19 -5.04 -8.48
CA PRO A 200 -11.73 -6.37 -8.79
C PRO A 200 -12.27 -6.52 -10.23
N ARG A 201 -12.66 -5.42 -10.89
CA ARG A 201 -13.12 -5.44 -12.29
C ARG A 201 -11.97 -5.55 -13.30
N TYR A 202 -10.74 -5.25 -12.87
CA TYR A 202 -9.57 -5.07 -13.73
C TYR A 202 -8.38 -5.92 -13.28
N GLU A 203 -8.56 -6.92 -12.41
CA GLU A 203 -7.45 -7.73 -11.86
C GLU A 203 -6.55 -8.32 -12.97
N VAL A 204 -7.14 -8.69 -14.10
CA VAL A 204 -6.44 -9.24 -15.27
C VAL A 204 -5.53 -8.23 -15.99
N ALA A 205 -5.69 -6.91 -15.76
CA ALA A 205 -4.88 -5.86 -16.36
C ALA A 205 -3.45 -5.80 -15.81
N PHE A 206 -3.23 -6.41 -14.64
CA PHE A 206 -1.98 -6.36 -13.89
C PHE A 206 -1.15 -7.62 -14.08
N TYR A 207 0.16 -7.51 -13.87
CA TYR A 207 1.03 -8.66 -13.67
C TYR A 207 1.59 -8.67 -12.25
N ASP A 208 2.09 -9.83 -11.84
CA ASP A 208 2.67 -10.02 -10.52
C ASP A 208 4.10 -9.46 -10.46
N ALA A 209 4.25 -8.25 -9.91
CA ALA A 209 5.53 -7.60 -9.65
C ALA A 209 5.91 -7.62 -8.17
N GLU A 210 7.20 -7.57 -7.85
CA GLU A 210 7.65 -7.34 -6.47
C GLU A 210 7.58 -5.84 -6.14
N HIS A 211 6.65 -5.46 -5.27
CA HIS A 211 6.56 -4.11 -4.72
C HIS A 211 7.39 -4.01 -3.43
N PHE A 212 8.72 -3.97 -3.58
CA PHE A 212 9.66 -4.03 -2.46
C PHE A 212 9.34 -3.01 -1.37
N LEU A 213 9.03 -3.51 -0.18
CA LEU A 213 8.85 -2.69 1.02
C LEU A 213 7.82 -1.55 0.85
N GLN A 214 6.77 -1.80 0.04
CA GLN A 214 5.61 -0.91 -0.13
C GLN A 214 4.45 -1.33 0.77
N GLY A 215 3.56 -0.38 1.07
CA GLY A 215 2.31 -0.67 1.75
C GLY A 215 1.33 -1.37 0.82
N GLY A 216 0.56 -2.33 1.34
CA GLY A 216 -0.55 -2.97 0.62
C GLY A 216 -1.88 -2.24 0.85
N ILE A 217 -2.86 -2.55 0.01
CA ILE A 217 -4.25 -2.11 0.15
C ILE A 217 -5.11 -3.34 0.43
N ASP A 218 -5.93 -3.30 1.47
CA ASP A 218 -6.84 -4.41 1.79
C ASP A 218 -7.74 -4.74 0.59
N GLY A 219 -7.88 -6.01 0.26
CA GLY A 219 -8.63 -6.49 -0.91
C GLY A 219 -7.93 -6.36 -2.27
N VAL A 220 -6.67 -5.92 -2.31
CA VAL A 220 -5.87 -5.77 -3.54
C VAL A 220 -4.62 -6.64 -3.45
N ASN A 221 -4.24 -7.33 -4.54
CA ASN A 221 -3.00 -8.10 -4.56
C ASN A 221 -1.80 -7.14 -4.38
N PRO A 222 -0.97 -7.30 -3.32
CA PRO A 222 0.19 -6.44 -3.08
C PRO A 222 1.28 -6.54 -4.17
N ARG A 223 1.18 -7.54 -5.06
CA ARG A 223 2.04 -7.67 -6.25
C ARG A 223 1.54 -6.87 -7.46
N HIS A 224 0.31 -6.36 -7.41
CA HIS A 224 -0.28 -5.55 -8.47
C HIS A 224 -0.21 -4.05 -8.16
N ILE A 225 -0.49 -3.71 -6.89
CA ILE A 225 -0.53 -2.33 -6.44
C ILE A 225 0.10 -2.21 -5.05
N GLY A 226 1.07 -1.32 -4.93
CA GLY A 226 1.65 -0.90 -3.65
C GLY A 226 1.55 0.61 -3.47
N TRP A 227 1.87 1.09 -2.27
CA TRP A 227 1.91 2.53 -2.00
C TRP A 227 3.02 2.94 -1.04
N ALA A 228 3.39 4.21 -1.10
CA ALA A 228 4.33 4.82 -0.16
C ALA A 228 4.02 6.30 0.10
N GLN A 229 4.43 6.79 1.26
CA GLN A 229 4.50 8.22 1.54
C GLN A 229 5.67 8.80 0.72
N GLU A 230 5.43 9.84 -0.06
CA GLU A 230 6.36 10.42 -1.02
C GLU A 230 6.36 11.96 -0.90
N PRO A 231 7.20 12.53 -0.02
CA PRO A 231 7.28 13.98 0.18
C PRO A 231 7.46 14.76 -1.12
N ILE A 232 7.06 16.02 -1.13
CA ILE A 232 7.27 16.91 -2.27
C ILE A 232 8.77 17.16 -2.45
N ALA A 233 9.20 17.42 -3.69
CA ALA A 233 10.62 17.64 -3.99
C ALA A 233 11.25 18.77 -3.16
N ALA A 234 10.49 19.84 -2.89
CA ALA A 234 10.92 20.98 -2.09
C ALA A 234 11.24 20.63 -0.62
N ALA A 235 10.78 19.47 -0.11
CA ALA A 235 11.00 19.07 1.27
C ALA A 235 12.39 18.50 1.57
N GLY A 236 13.28 18.39 0.58
CA GLY A 236 14.64 17.88 0.78
C GLY A 236 14.83 16.41 0.38
N GLN A 237 14.11 16.00 -0.67
CA GLN A 237 14.28 14.84 -1.55
C GLN A 237 14.95 13.57 -0.96
N ARG A 238 14.14 12.51 -0.83
CA ARG A 238 14.47 11.16 -1.35
C ARG A 238 13.16 10.50 -1.78
N SER A 239 13.11 9.95 -3.00
CA SER A 239 11.99 9.11 -3.39
C SER A 239 11.92 7.86 -2.51
N HIS A 240 10.79 7.16 -2.50
CA HIS A 240 10.72 5.83 -1.91
C HIS A 240 11.81 4.92 -2.46
N SER A 241 12.01 4.85 -3.78
CA SER A 241 13.09 4.05 -4.38
C SER A 241 14.48 4.44 -3.84
N GLY A 242 14.79 5.73 -3.73
CA GLY A 242 16.06 6.19 -3.16
C GLY A 242 16.21 5.85 -1.68
N ARG A 243 15.13 5.88 -0.90
CA ARG A 243 15.13 5.44 0.50
C ARG A 243 15.33 3.93 0.63
N MET A 244 14.70 3.15 -0.23
CA MET A 244 14.88 1.69 -0.24
C MET A 244 16.29 1.29 -0.68
N GLY A 245 16.89 2.05 -1.61
CA GLY A 245 18.30 1.91 -1.97
C GLY A 245 19.24 2.04 -0.77
N ILE A 246 19.04 3.04 0.10
CA ILE A 246 19.84 3.22 1.33
C ILE A 246 19.71 2.03 2.29
N ILE A 247 18.49 1.48 2.44
CA ILE A 247 18.29 0.28 3.25
C ILE A 247 19.08 -0.88 2.63
N GLY A 248 18.99 -1.05 1.32
CA GLY A 248 19.70 -2.10 0.61
C GLY A 248 21.22 -1.96 0.71
N GLU A 249 21.78 -0.78 0.52
CA GLU A 249 23.21 -0.49 0.67
C GLU A 249 23.71 -0.83 2.08
N SER A 250 22.91 -0.52 3.12
CA SER A 250 23.23 -0.91 4.49
C SER A 250 23.33 -2.43 4.65
N ILE A 251 22.45 -3.19 3.98
CA ILE A 251 22.46 -4.65 3.97
C ILE A 251 23.62 -5.20 3.12
N ASP A 252 23.96 -4.57 1.99
CA ASP A 252 25.12 -4.96 1.17
C ASP A 252 26.43 -4.86 1.97
N VAL A 253 26.57 -3.83 2.80
CA VAL A 253 27.77 -3.60 3.61
C VAL A 253 27.82 -4.53 4.84
N ASN A 254 26.69 -4.76 5.51
CA ASN A 254 26.66 -5.39 6.84
C ASN A 254 26.03 -6.79 6.86
N GLY A 255 25.55 -7.29 5.71
CA GLY A 255 24.78 -8.52 5.58
C GLY A 255 23.31 -8.38 6.01
N LEU A 256 22.46 -9.31 5.57
CA LEU A 256 21.05 -9.33 5.97
C LEU A 256 20.90 -9.79 7.41
N ASN A 257 20.73 -8.83 8.31
CA ASN A 257 20.46 -9.03 9.72
C ASN A 257 19.66 -7.84 10.31
N PRO A 258 19.10 -7.97 11.53
CA PRO A 258 18.31 -6.91 12.14
C PRO A 258 19.04 -5.58 12.29
N GLU A 259 20.33 -5.60 12.63
CA GLU A 259 21.12 -4.37 12.84
C GLU A 259 21.31 -3.60 11.53
N ALA A 260 21.68 -4.29 10.45
CA ALA A 260 21.83 -3.71 9.13
C ALA A 260 20.51 -3.11 8.61
N TYR A 261 19.40 -3.83 8.77
CA TYR A 261 18.08 -3.35 8.36
C TYR A 261 17.63 -2.13 9.16
N LEU A 262 17.76 -2.16 10.49
CA LEU A 262 17.40 -1.05 11.37
C LEU A 262 18.28 0.19 11.13
N GLY A 263 19.58 -0.02 10.95
CA GLY A 263 20.54 1.03 10.58
C GLY A 263 20.20 1.68 9.24
N GLY A 264 19.87 0.86 8.24
CA GLY A 264 19.42 1.32 6.92
C GLY A 264 18.14 2.14 6.99
N CYS A 265 17.12 1.64 7.72
CA CYS A 265 15.86 2.35 7.92
C CYS A 265 16.07 3.72 8.57
N LYS A 266 16.94 3.78 9.59
CA LYS A 266 17.33 5.04 10.26
C LYS A 266 18.00 6.01 9.28
N GLY A 267 18.96 5.55 8.48
CA GLY A 267 19.64 6.37 7.46
C GLY A 267 18.71 6.88 6.36
N ALA A 268 17.70 6.07 6.01
CA ALA A 268 16.65 6.39 5.04
C ALA A 268 15.54 7.29 5.61
N GLY A 269 15.46 7.47 6.93
CA GLY A 269 14.41 8.25 7.59
C GLY A 269 13.03 7.59 7.57
N VAL A 270 12.99 6.26 7.50
CA VAL A 270 11.74 5.48 7.43
C VAL A 270 11.53 4.60 8.65
N ARG A 271 10.28 4.17 8.82
CA ARG A 271 9.89 3.27 9.89
C ARG A 271 10.33 1.83 9.60
N PRO A 272 11.07 1.15 10.50
CA PRO A 272 11.45 -0.23 10.26
C PRO A 272 10.28 -1.22 10.19
N ASP A 273 9.18 -0.95 10.90
CA ASP A 273 7.97 -1.76 10.85
C ASP A 273 7.12 -1.48 9.60
N ARG A 274 7.29 -0.31 8.98
CA ARG A 274 6.51 0.19 7.84
C ARG A 274 7.38 1.06 6.93
N PRO A 275 8.37 0.49 6.22
CA PRO A 275 9.42 1.25 5.50
C PRO A 275 8.89 2.16 4.38
N TRP A 276 7.64 1.98 3.96
CA TRP A 276 6.94 2.90 3.05
C TRP A 276 6.49 4.22 3.71
N LEU A 277 6.60 4.35 5.03
CA LEU A 277 6.28 5.54 5.81
C LEU A 277 7.54 6.19 6.41
N LEU A 278 7.52 7.50 6.54
CA LEU A 278 8.55 8.25 7.25
C LEU A 278 8.42 8.05 8.76
N THR A 279 9.52 8.25 9.48
CA THR A 279 9.47 8.47 10.93
C THR A 279 8.96 9.87 11.24
N ASP A 280 8.34 10.05 12.42
CA ASP A 280 7.85 11.36 12.86
C ASP A 280 9.00 12.39 12.97
N ASP A 281 10.18 11.94 13.41
CA ASP A 281 11.38 12.78 13.49
C ASP A 281 11.79 13.31 12.12
N TYR A 282 11.87 12.42 11.13
CA TYR A 282 12.28 12.79 9.80
C TYR A 282 11.23 13.68 9.13
N GLU A 283 9.94 13.38 9.33
CA GLU A 283 8.85 14.24 8.87
C GLU A 283 8.95 15.66 9.45
N ARG A 284 9.20 15.81 10.76
CA ARG A 284 9.41 17.12 11.38
C ARG A 284 10.59 17.88 10.77
N GLN A 285 11.71 17.19 10.55
CA GLN A 285 12.90 17.79 9.93
C GLN A 285 12.60 18.30 8.51
N LEU A 286 11.88 17.51 7.70
CA LEU A 286 11.50 17.91 6.35
C LEU A 286 10.54 19.11 6.36
N GLN A 287 9.55 19.12 7.27
CA GLN A 287 8.62 20.25 7.41
C GLN A 287 9.34 21.55 7.81
N GLN A 288 10.29 21.47 8.74
CA GLN A 288 11.11 22.63 9.14
C GLN A 288 11.92 23.17 7.95
N ARG A 289 12.56 22.30 7.16
CA ARG A 289 13.30 22.69 5.96
C ARG A 289 12.43 23.41 4.93
N VAL A 290 11.21 22.92 4.68
CA VAL A 290 10.27 23.61 3.77
C VAL A 290 9.92 25.00 4.31
N ALA A 291 9.66 25.11 5.61
CA ALA A 291 9.32 26.38 6.24
C ALA A 291 10.50 27.38 6.21
N GLU A 292 11.74 26.90 6.27
CA GLU A 292 12.95 27.72 6.11
C GLU A 292 13.12 28.20 4.67
N ILE A 293 12.97 27.31 3.69
CA ILE A 293 13.03 27.67 2.26
C ILE A 293 11.96 28.70 1.90
N ALA A 294 10.76 28.59 2.47
CA ALA A 294 9.67 29.54 2.20
C ALA A 294 9.90 30.95 2.80
N LYS A 295 10.87 31.10 3.72
CA LYS A 295 11.21 32.38 4.37
C LYS A 295 12.40 33.09 3.71
N GLY A 296 13.20 32.38 2.92
CA GLY A 296 14.37 32.90 2.20
C GLY A 296 14.05 33.23 0.75
#